data_AF-A0A5J5IJK4-F1
#
_entry.id   AF-A0A5J5IJK4-F1
#
_cell.length_a   1.000
_cell.length_b   1.000
_cell.length_c   1.000
_cell.angle_alpha   90.00
_cell.angle_beta   90.00
_cell.angle_gamma   90.00
#
_symmetry.space_group_name_H-M   'P 1'
#
loop_
_entity.id
_entity.type
_entity.pdbx_description
1 polymer ?
#
loop_
_entity_poly.entity_id
_entity_poly.type
_entity_poly.pdbx_seq_one_letter_code
_entity_poly.pdbx_strand_id
1 'polypeptide(L)'
;MEVHHHPHVEKKNFKEYFLEFVMIFLAVTLGFFAENIREYISDKEHVQLLCEQLVNDLKKDTAALNKNISLETIFTRKEDSLFYLLQQPIGKADLKKMQELILDCFNVTIFRASTGAITEIKNELHLKQLSNSKIMSYITDYESDLSGLRYMKNYQQQNERQYTQTFIIAHFTPANMRSSLTSGFNNHVIDAQVRNLTQNDMTQLSVSLENIEAYDKIFITNYSKTKETAERLMDYVTDEFDLQKKQ
;
A
#
# COMPACT_ATOMS: atom_id res chain seq x y z
N MET A 1 -58.79 -59.22 27.08
CA MET A 1 -59.21 -58.89 25.71
C MET A 1 -58.50 -57.60 25.35
N GLU A 2 -57.48 -57.68 24.51
CA GLU A 2 -56.77 -56.50 24.01
C GLU A 2 -57.53 -55.94 22.82
N VAL A 3 -58.02 -54.71 22.97
CA VAL A 3 -58.79 -53.99 21.95
C VAL A 3 -57.78 -53.24 21.10
N HIS A 4 -57.39 -53.82 19.97
CA HIS A 4 -56.64 -53.11 18.94
C HIS A 4 -57.57 -52.11 18.24
N HIS A 5 -57.53 -50.84 18.65
CA HIS A 5 -58.04 -49.74 17.82
C HIS A 5 -57.11 -49.58 16.61
N HIS A 6 -57.46 -50.21 15.49
CA HIS A 6 -56.87 -49.83 14.21
C HIS A 6 -57.34 -48.41 13.86
N PRO A 7 -56.44 -47.47 13.54
CA PRO A 7 -56.84 -46.15 13.08
C PRO A 7 -57.65 -46.31 11.80
N HIS A 8 -58.87 -45.79 11.77
CA HIS A 8 -59.67 -45.73 10.55
C HIS A 8 -59.00 -44.70 9.63
N VAL A 9 -58.20 -45.18 8.67
CA VAL A 9 -57.66 -44.32 7.62
C VAL A 9 -58.81 -44.01 6.68
N GLU A 10 -59.43 -42.84 6.86
CA GLU A 10 -60.40 -42.33 5.89
C GLU A 10 -59.75 -42.29 4.50
N LYS A 11 -60.44 -42.84 3.50
CA LYS A 11 -59.97 -42.81 2.12
C LYS A 11 -60.05 -41.38 1.61
N LYS A 12 -58.92 -40.66 1.69
CA LYS A 12 -58.81 -39.32 1.14
C LYS A 12 -59.07 -39.32 -0.36
N ASN A 13 -59.79 -38.30 -0.81
CA ASN A 13 -60.10 -38.15 -2.22
C ASN A 13 -58.85 -37.66 -2.98
N PHE A 14 -58.68 -37.99 -4.27
CA PHE A 14 -57.48 -37.61 -5.03
C PHE A 14 -57.19 -36.10 -4.97
N LYS A 15 -58.24 -35.27 -4.89
CA LYS A 15 -58.13 -33.82 -4.70
C LYS A 15 -57.42 -33.42 -3.39
N GLU A 16 -57.64 -34.14 -2.29
CA GLU A 16 -57.00 -33.88 -1.01
C GLU A 16 -55.51 -34.24 -1.07
N TYR A 17 -55.17 -35.40 -1.66
CA TYR A 17 -53.76 -35.76 -1.89
C TYR A 17 -53.02 -34.75 -2.77
N PHE A 18 -53.68 -34.23 -3.81
CA PHE A 18 -53.09 -33.21 -4.68
C PHE A 18 -52.89 -31.89 -3.94
N LEU A 19 -53.86 -31.45 -3.12
CA LEU A 19 -53.71 -30.25 -2.29
C LEU A 19 -52.63 -30.39 -1.22
N GLU A 20 -52.51 -31.57 -0.59
CA GLU A 20 -51.41 -31.89 0.33
C GLU A 20 -50.05 -31.85 -0.36
N PHE A 21 -49.96 -32.43 -1.55
CA PHE A 21 -48.75 -32.34 -2.38
C PHE A 21 -48.41 -30.88 -2.70
N VAL A 22 -49.37 -30.09 -3.18
CA VAL A 22 -49.14 -28.66 -3.50
C VAL A 22 -48.73 -27.88 -2.26
N MET A 23 -49.34 -28.12 -1.10
CA MET A 23 -48.99 -27.46 0.16
C MET A 23 -47.54 -27.75 0.56
N ILE A 24 -47.14 -29.03 0.57
CA ILE A 24 -45.77 -29.44 0.93
C ILE A 24 -44.77 -28.94 -0.13
N PHE A 25 -45.10 -29.08 -1.41
CA PHE A 25 -44.27 -28.63 -2.52
C PHE A 25 -44.02 -27.12 -2.44
N LEU A 26 -45.07 -26.33 -2.20
CA LEU A 26 -44.96 -24.88 -2.01
C LEU A 26 -44.15 -24.54 -0.76
N ALA A 27 -44.39 -25.21 0.37
CA ALA A 27 -43.64 -24.96 1.60
C ALA A 27 -42.13 -25.17 1.40
N VAL A 28 -41.73 -26.29 0.77
CA VAL A 28 -40.32 -26.59 0.50
C VAL A 28 -39.73 -25.65 -0.54
N THR A 29 -40.47 -25.36 -1.61
CA THR A 29 -40.00 -24.50 -2.71
C THR A 29 -39.85 -23.04 -2.26
N LEU A 30 -40.81 -22.50 -1.50
CA LEU A 30 -40.71 -21.17 -0.91
C LEU A 30 -39.61 -21.09 0.14
N GLY A 31 -39.42 -22.13 0.96
CA GLY A 31 -38.30 -22.21 1.89
C GLY A 31 -36.95 -22.13 1.18
N PHE A 32 -36.80 -22.88 0.08
CA PHE A 32 -35.61 -22.81 -0.77
C PHE A 32 -35.41 -21.40 -1.38
N PHE A 33 -36.45 -20.78 -1.94
CA PHE A 33 -36.33 -19.43 -2.48
C PHE A 33 -36.00 -18.38 -1.41
N ALA A 34 -36.63 -18.48 -0.23
CA ALA A 34 -36.38 -17.56 0.87
C ALA A 34 -34.93 -17.65 1.36
N GLU A 35 -34.37 -18.86 1.47
CA GLU A 35 -32.97 -19.06 1.86
C GLU A 35 -32.01 -18.46 0.83
N ASN A 36 -32.21 -18.75 -0.47
CA ASN A 36 -31.38 -18.18 -1.52
C ASN A 36 -31.43 -16.64 -1.56
N ILE A 37 -32.60 -16.04 -1.33
CA ILE A 37 -32.74 -14.57 -1.27
C ILE A 37 -32.01 -14.02 -0.04
N ARG A 38 -32.14 -14.68 1.12
CA ARG A 38 -31.47 -14.27 2.35
C ARG A 38 -29.95 -14.31 2.22
N GLU A 39 -29.42 -15.41 1.68
CA GLU A 39 -27.99 -15.59 1.41
C GLU A 39 -27.48 -14.50 0.46
N TYR A 40 -28.19 -14.28 -0.67
CA TYR A 40 -27.82 -13.23 -1.62
C TYR A 40 -27.76 -11.82 -1.00
N ILE A 41 -28.70 -11.48 -0.12
CA ILE A 41 -28.70 -10.19 0.58
C ILE A 41 -27.51 -10.10 1.55
N SER A 42 -27.28 -11.15 2.36
CA SER A 42 -26.17 -11.22 3.29
C SER A 42 -24.82 -11.09 2.59
N ASP A 43 -24.62 -11.80 1.48
CA ASP A 43 -23.40 -11.74 0.67
C ASP A 43 -23.19 -10.34 0.10
N LYS A 44 -24.27 -9.71 -0.39
CA LYS A 44 -24.21 -8.35 -0.93
C LYS A 44 -23.78 -7.35 0.14
N GLU A 45 -24.34 -7.42 1.35
CA GLU A 45 -23.95 -6.57 2.47
C GLU A 45 -22.50 -6.81 2.88
N HIS A 46 -22.06 -8.06 2.93
CA HIS A 46 -20.68 -8.42 3.25
C HIS A 46 -19.68 -7.85 2.23
N VAL A 47 -19.96 -8.02 0.92
CA VAL A 47 -19.15 -7.46 -0.16
C VAL A 47 -19.08 -5.93 -0.08
N GLN A 48 -20.20 -5.26 0.21
CA GLN A 48 -20.19 -3.81 0.39
C GLN A 48 -19.26 -3.38 1.53
N LEU A 49 -19.28 -4.05 2.68
CA LEU A 49 -18.39 -3.75 3.80
C LEU A 49 -16.91 -3.93 3.44
N LEU A 50 -16.56 -5.00 2.72
CA LEU A 50 -15.19 -5.22 2.24
C LEU A 50 -14.75 -4.12 1.26
N CYS A 51 -15.62 -3.71 0.34
CA CYS A 51 -15.34 -2.65 -0.62
C CYS A 51 -15.22 -1.28 0.07
N GLU A 52 -16.03 -0.98 1.09
CA GLU A 52 -15.89 0.23 1.92
C GLU A 52 -14.54 0.25 2.66
N GLN A 53 -14.10 -0.89 3.21
CA GLN A 53 -12.78 -1.03 3.82
C GLN A 53 -11.66 -0.80 2.80
N LEU A 54 -11.77 -1.39 1.61
CA LEU A 54 -10.80 -1.20 0.54
C LEU A 54 -10.67 0.27 0.14
N VAL A 55 -11.78 0.98 -0.03
CA VAL A 55 -11.76 2.43 -0.34
C VAL A 55 -11.05 3.21 0.77
N ASN A 56 -11.31 2.91 2.04
CA ASN A 56 -10.64 3.58 3.15
C ASN A 56 -9.13 3.29 3.19
N ASP A 57 -8.73 2.08 2.84
CA ASP A 57 -7.32 1.71 2.74
C ASP A 57 -6.63 2.42 1.56
N LEU A 58 -7.27 2.51 0.40
CA LEU A 58 -6.75 3.25 -0.76
C LEU A 58 -6.64 4.75 -0.50
N LYS A 59 -7.56 5.35 0.29
CA LYS A 59 -7.43 6.75 0.75
C LYS A 59 -6.20 6.98 1.61
N LYS A 60 -5.89 6.04 2.52
CA LYS A 60 -4.67 6.13 3.35
C LYS A 60 -3.42 5.95 2.50
N ASP A 61 -3.46 4.99 1.58
CA ASP A 61 -2.34 4.67 0.70
C ASP A 61 -2.01 5.85 -0.22
N THR A 62 -3.01 6.46 -0.88
CA THR A 62 -2.83 7.64 -1.74
C THR A 62 -2.32 8.85 -0.96
N ALA A 63 -2.81 9.08 0.27
CA ALA A 63 -2.29 10.14 1.14
C ALA A 63 -0.82 9.88 1.53
N ALA A 64 -0.46 8.64 1.84
CA ALA A 64 0.91 8.26 2.12
C ALA A 64 1.81 8.40 0.88
N LEU A 65 1.36 7.99 -0.30
CA LEU A 65 2.09 8.16 -1.57
C LEU A 65 2.36 9.65 -1.86
N ASN A 66 1.37 10.53 -1.69
CA ASN A 66 1.56 11.98 -1.82
C ASN A 66 2.63 12.53 -0.87
N LYS A 67 2.64 12.04 0.38
CA LYS A 67 3.67 12.42 1.35
C LYS A 67 5.06 11.96 0.90
N ASN A 68 5.19 10.72 0.39
CA ASN A 68 6.47 10.22 -0.13
C ASN A 68 6.93 11.04 -1.33
N ILE A 69 6.07 11.32 -2.32
CA ILE A 69 6.38 12.21 -3.46
C ILE A 69 6.92 13.56 -3.00
N SER A 70 6.28 14.17 -1.99
CA SER A 70 6.71 15.46 -1.45
C SER A 70 8.09 15.37 -0.78
N LEU A 71 8.37 14.27 -0.06
CA LEU A 71 9.66 14.04 0.59
C LEU A 71 10.77 13.79 -0.43
N GLU A 72 10.56 12.93 -1.42
CA GLU A 72 11.54 12.69 -2.49
C GLU A 72 11.84 13.98 -3.27
N THR A 73 10.83 14.85 -3.46
CA THR A 73 11.02 16.19 -4.07
C THR A 73 11.88 17.10 -3.18
N ILE A 74 11.83 16.94 -1.86
CA ILE A 74 12.69 17.68 -0.94
C ILE A 74 14.12 17.12 -0.98
N PHE A 75 14.29 15.80 -1.04
CA PHE A 75 15.60 15.16 -1.11
C PHE A 75 16.35 15.53 -2.38
N THR A 76 15.71 15.39 -3.55
CA THR A 76 16.30 15.83 -4.83
C THR A 76 16.80 17.28 -4.81
N ARG A 77 16.10 18.22 -4.16
CA ARG A 77 16.58 19.61 -4.00
C ARG A 77 17.78 19.74 -3.06
N LYS A 78 17.86 18.90 -2.04
CA LYS A 78 19.01 18.86 -1.13
C LYS A 78 20.21 18.22 -1.81
N GLU A 79 19.99 17.21 -2.65
CA GLU A 79 21.00 16.59 -3.50
C GLU A 79 21.58 17.61 -4.49
N ASP A 80 20.73 18.40 -5.17
CA ASP A 80 21.17 19.53 -6.01
C ASP A 80 22.12 20.46 -5.24
N SER A 81 21.72 20.84 -4.02
CA SER A 81 22.50 21.73 -3.16
C SER A 81 23.84 21.10 -2.75
N LEU A 82 23.83 19.80 -2.45
CA LEU A 82 25.02 19.04 -2.08
C LEU A 82 25.97 18.89 -3.28
N PHE A 83 25.44 18.63 -4.47
CA PHE A 83 26.20 18.57 -5.71
C PHE A 83 27.04 19.85 -5.89
N TYR A 84 26.41 21.03 -5.81
CA TYR A 84 27.12 22.31 -5.95
C TYR A 84 28.21 22.51 -4.91
N LEU A 85 28.01 22.05 -3.66
CA LEU A 85 29.05 22.13 -2.62
C LEU A 85 30.23 21.20 -2.91
N LEU A 86 29.97 19.99 -3.42
CA LEU A 86 31.02 19.02 -3.73
C LEU A 86 31.89 19.43 -4.91
N GLN A 87 31.38 20.29 -5.80
CA GLN A 87 32.17 20.88 -6.89
C GLN A 87 33.15 21.98 -6.41
N GLN A 88 33.02 22.47 -5.17
CA GLN A 88 33.89 23.53 -4.67
C GLN A 88 35.25 23.00 -4.23
N PRO A 89 36.32 23.83 -4.30
CA PRO A 89 37.58 23.51 -3.65
C PRO A 89 37.37 23.30 -2.15
N ILE A 90 37.93 22.22 -1.60
CA ILE A 90 37.75 21.81 -0.18
C ILE A 90 37.98 22.95 0.83
N GLY A 91 38.97 23.82 0.58
CA GLY A 91 39.29 24.96 1.47
C GLY A 91 38.30 26.13 1.39
N LYS A 92 37.33 26.08 0.47
CA LYS A 92 36.27 27.10 0.28
C LYS A 92 34.87 26.56 0.56
N ALA A 93 34.69 25.25 0.52
CA ALA A 93 33.40 24.61 0.74
C ALA A 93 32.92 24.77 2.18
N ASP A 94 31.62 24.97 2.36
CA ASP A 94 30.99 24.89 3.68
C ASP A 94 30.88 23.43 4.11
N LEU A 95 31.91 22.94 4.80
CA LEU A 95 32.02 21.55 5.23
C LEU A 95 30.98 21.17 6.30
N LYS A 96 30.46 22.14 7.06
CA LYS A 96 29.37 21.87 8.00
C LYS A 96 28.10 21.60 7.22
N LYS A 97 27.74 22.50 6.30
CA LYS A 97 26.54 22.37 5.48
C LYS A 97 26.59 21.13 4.60
N MET A 98 27.77 20.80 4.05
CA MET A 98 27.99 19.58 3.28
C MET A 98 27.68 18.33 4.13
N GLN A 99 28.21 18.24 5.35
CA GLN A 99 27.93 17.10 6.24
C GLN A 99 26.43 16.99 6.59
N GLU A 100 25.75 18.11 6.87
CA GLU A 100 24.31 18.11 7.16
C GLU A 100 23.49 17.67 5.94
N LEU A 101 23.82 18.18 4.75
CA LEU A 101 23.15 17.79 3.51
C LEU A 101 23.40 16.32 3.15
N ILE A 102 24.62 15.81 3.37
CA ILE A 102 24.90 14.38 3.27
C ILE A 102 23.88 13.64 4.13
N LEU A 103 23.83 13.88 5.44
CA LEU A 103 22.89 13.16 6.32
C LEU A 103 21.42 13.25 5.89
N ASP A 104 21.00 14.37 5.31
CA ASP A 104 19.64 14.58 4.84
C ASP A 104 19.25 13.79 3.59
N CYS A 105 20.18 13.55 2.67
CA CYS A 105 19.92 12.84 1.41
C CYS A 105 19.82 11.32 1.59
N PHE A 106 19.96 10.78 2.81
CA PHE A 106 19.98 9.31 3.05
C PHE A 106 18.89 8.85 4.02
N ASN A 107 17.76 9.55 4.04
CA ASN A 107 16.58 9.16 4.80
C ASN A 107 15.60 8.38 3.92
N VAL A 108 15.63 7.05 4.02
CA VAL A 108 14.68 6.18 3.30
C VAL A 108 13.26 6.36 3.84
N THR A 109 12.36 6.87 3.02
CA THR A 109 10.93 6.95 3.35
C THR A 109 10.27 5.57 3.30
N ILE A 110 9.37 5.27 4.26
CA ILE A 110 8.66 3.98 4.29
C ILE A 110 7.20 4.12 3.93
N PHE A 111 6.90 3.90 2.65
CA PHE A 111 5.56 3.53 2.21
C PHE A 111 5.26 2.06 2.57
N ARG A 112 4.09 1.83 3.17
CA ARG A 112 3.51 0.52 3.44
C ARG A 112 2.04 0.61 3.03
N ALA A 113 1.66 -0.17 2.03
CA ALA A 113 0.28 -0.26 1.60
C ALA A 113 -0.56 -1.04 2.62
N SER A 114 -1.82 -0.65 2.77
CA SER A 114 -2.82 -1.44 3.47
C SER A 114 -3.30 -2.60 2.58
N THR A 115 -2.96 -3.84 2.93
CA THR A 115 -3.29 -5.03 2.13
C THR A 115 -4.41 -5.89 2.71
N GLY A 116 -5.01 -5.48 3.83
CA GLY A 116 -6.02 -6.26 4.56
C GLY A 116 -7.26 -6.51 3.71
N ALA A 117 -7.93 -5.45 3.27
CA ALA A 117 -9.14 -5.55 2.46
C ALA A 117 -8.91 -6.29 1.12
N ILE A 118 -7.77 -6.06 0.48
CA ILE A 118 -7.38 -6.78 -0.75
C ILE A 118 -7.29 -8.29 -0.49
N THR A 119 -6.70 -8.69 0.64
CA THR A 119 -6.55 -10.12 0.99
C THR A 119 -7.92 -10.76 1.22
N GLU A 120 -8.80 -10.09 1.97
CA GLU A 120 -10.16 -10.60 2.22
C GLU A 120 -10.97 -10.71 0.93
N ILE A 121 -10.95 -9.69 0.07
CA ILE A 121 -11.64 -9.73 -1.23
C ILE A 121 -11.15 -10.91 -2.10
N LYS A 122 -9.86 -11.22 -2.06
CA LYS A 122 -9.28 -12.36 -2.79
C LYS A 122 -9.79 -13.70 -2.23
N ASN A 123 -9.97 -13.81 -0.92
CA ASN A 123 -10.53 -15.00 -0.28
C ASN A 123 -12.03 -15.18 -0.60
N GLU A 124 -12.75 -14.08 -0.76
CA GLU A 124 -14.19 -14.03 -1.03
C GLU A 124 -14.55 -14.03 -2.52
N LEU A 125 -13.61 -14.36 -3.42
CA LEU A 125 -13.84 -14.40 -4.87
C LEU A 125 -14.94 -15.37 -5.33
N HIS A 126 -15.38 -16.29 -4.47
CA HIS A 126 -16.50 -17.18 -4.75
C HIS A 126 -17.86 -16.45 -4.81
N LEU A 127 -17.95 -15.26 -4.20
CA LEU A 127 -19.15 -14.43 -4.23
C LEU A 127 -19.38 -13.87 -5.63
N LYS A 128 -20.62 -13.98 -6.14
CA LYS A 128 -20.98 -13.61 -7.53
C LYS A 128 -20.74 -12.12 -7.82
N GLN A 129 -20.91 -11.27 -6.82
CA GLN A 129 -20.73 -9.83 -6.91
C GLN A 129 -19.25 -9.48 -7.18
N LEU A 130 -18.32 -10.23 -6.60
CA LEU A 130 -16.88 -10.03 -6.80
C LEU A 130 -16.39 -10.71 -8.08
N SER A 131 -16.74 -11.99 -8.30
CA SER A 131 -16.28 -12.77 -9.46
C SER A 131 -16.76 -12.25 -10.81
N ASN A 132 -17.95 -11.65 -10.88
CA ASN A 132 -18.46 -11.05 -12.12
C ASN A 132 -17.96 -9.62 -12.36
N SER A 133 -17.27 -9.02 -11.39
CA SER A 133 -16.70 -7.68 -11.49
C SER A 133 -15.28 -7.70 -12.08
N LYS A 134 -14.73 -6.53 -12.39
CA LYS A 134 -13.34 -6.34 -12.81
C LYS A 134 -12.40 -6.06 -11.64
N ILE A 135 -12.87 -6.16 -10.39
CA ILE A 135 -12.10 -5.76 -9.19
C ILE A 135 -10.73 -6.44 -9.11
N MET A 136 -10.67 -7.71 -9.50
CA MET A 136 -9.43 -8.49 -9.44
C MET A 136 -8.36 -8.00 -10.42
N SER A 137 -8.76 -7.47 -11.58
CA SER A 137 -7.83 -6.85 -12.53
C SER A 137 -7.19 -5.61 -11.92
N TYR A 138 -8.00 -4.72 -11.36
CA TYR A 138 -7.51 -3.49 -10.72
C TYR A 138 -6.66 -3.77 -9.48
N ILE A 139 -7.04 -4.76 -8.66
CA ILE A 139 -6.23 -5.24 -7.54
C ILE A 139 -4.87 -5.75 -8.04
N THR A 140 -4.85 -6.54 -9.11
CA THR A 140 -3.61 -7.10 -9.66
C THR A 140 -2.68 -5.99 -10.18
N ASP A 141 -3.23 -5.00 -10.88
CA ASP A 141 -2.46 -3.84 -11.37
C ASP A 141 -1.85 -3.06 -10.19
N TYR A 142 -2.62 -2.83 -9.14
CA TYR A 142 -2.13 -2.15 -7.93
C TYR A 142 -1.05 -2.98 -7.21
N GLU A 143 -1.28 -4.27 -6.96
CA GLU A 143 -0.30 -5.17 -6.32
C GLU A 143 1.01 -5.29 -7.13
N SER A 144 0.91 -5.23 -8.46
CA SER A 144 2.08 -5.22 -9.37
C SER A 144 2.91 -3.95 -9.18
N ASP A 145 2.27 -2.78 -9.17
CA ASP A 145 2.94 -1.50 -8.91
C ASP A 145 3.58 -1.48 -7.50
N LEU A 146 2.89 -1.99 -6.47
CA LEU A 146 3.42 -2.12 -5.11
C LEU A 146 4.65 -3.02 -5.05
N SER A 147 4.64 -4.13 -5.78
CA SER A 147 5.77 -5.06 -5.86
C SER A 147 6.98 -4.41 -6.52
N GLY A 148 6.77 -3.64 -7.58
CA GLY A 148 7.81 -2.83 -8.25
C GLY A 148 8.43 -1.80 -7.30
N LEU A 149 7.61 -1.02 -6.60
CA LEU A 149 8.07 -0.06 -5.60
C LEU A 149 8.93 -0.71 -4.51
N ARG A 150 8.49 -1.87 -3.99
CA ARG A 150 9.24 -2.60 -2.95
C ARG A 150 10.61 -3.07 -3.47
N TYR A 151 10.66 -3.59 -4.69
CA TYR A 151 11.92 -4.03 -5.30
C TYR A 151 12.90 -2.87 -5.45
N MET A 152 12.47 -1.78 -6.09
CA MET A 152 13.31 -0.59 -6.30
C MET A 152 13.83 -0.04 -4.98
N LYS A 153 12.96 0.03 -3.97
CA LYS A 153 13.33 0.54 -2.66
C LYS A 153 14.40 -0.28 -1.97
N ASN A 154 14.29 -1.61 -2.01
CA ASN A 154 15.30 -2.49 -1.43
C ASN A 154 16.66 -2.35 -2.15
N TYR A 155 16.63 -2.07 -3.46
CA TYR A 155 17.82 -1.82 -4.25
C TYR A 155 18.47 -0.47 -3.88
N GLN A 156 17.70 0.61 -3.84
CA GLN A 156 18.18 1.95 -3.48
C GLN A 156 18.77 1.98 -2.06
N GLN A 157 18.07 1.38 -1.09
CA GLN A 157 18.56 1.31 0.29
C GLN A 157 19.94 0.62 0.40
N GLN A 158 20.23 -0.35 -0.47
CA GLN A 158 21.55 -1.00 -0.51
C GLN A 158 22.61 -0.07 -1.12
N ASN A 159 22.29 0.60 -2.22
CA ASN A 159 23.18 1.55 -2.88
C ASN A 159 23.54 2.75 -2.00
N GLU A 160 22.54 3.40 -1.40
CA GLU A 160 22.73 4.52 -0.48
C GLU A 160 23.65 4.13 0.70
N ARG A 161 23.42 2.94 1.29
CA ARG A 161 24.30 2.42 2.35
C ARG A 161 25.72 2.26 1.85
N GLN A 162 25.92 1.70 0.66
CA GLN A 162 27.26 1.44 0.14
C GLN A 162 28.07 2.73 -0.08
N TYR A 163 27.49 3.74 -0.71
CA TYR A 163 28.24 4.96 -1.06
C TYR A 163 28.39 5.90 0.13
N THR A 164 27.31 6.14 0.85
CA THR A 164 27.31 7.21 1.85
C THR A 164 27.84 6.75 3.19
N GLN A 165 27.49 5.54 3.63
CA GLN A 165 28.01 5.03 4.90
C GLN A 165 29.53 4.95 4.86
N THR A 166 30.10 4.58 3.71
CA THR A 166 31.56 4.59 3.48
C THR A 166 32.13 6.00 3.63
N PHE A 167 31.53 7.01 2.99
CA PHE A 167 31.99 8.40 3.10
C PHE A 167 31.89 8.95 4.53
N ILE A 168 30.76 8.72 5.20
CA ILE A 168 30.53 9.16 6.58
C ILE A 168 31.56 8.50 7.52
N ILE A 169 31.76 7.19 7.43
CA ILE A 169 32.73 6.46 8.25
C ILE A 169 34.17 6.93 7.97
N ALA A 170 34.50 7.30 6.73
CA ALA A 170 35.82 7.79 6.40
C ALA A 170 36.07 9.21 6.95
N HIS A 171 35.09 10.11 6.84
CA HIS A 171 35.34 11.55 6.96
C HIS A 171 34.65 12.26 8.12
N PHE A 172 33.58 11.73 8.72
CA PHE A 172 32.93 12.41 9.84
C PHE A 172 33.75 12.24 11.13
N THR A 173 33.86 13.30 11.93
CA THR A 173 34.43 13.17 13.27
C THR A 173 33.51 12.32 14.17
N PRO A 174 34.03 11.64 15.21
CA PRO A 174 33.20 10.89 16.14
C PRO A 174 32.10 11.74 16.79
N ALA A 175 32.37 13.03 17.01
CA ALA A 175 31.42 13.96 17.60
C ALA A 175 30.30 14.34 16.62
N ASN A 176 30.63 14.63 15.35
CA ASN A 176 29.64 14.88 14.30
C ASN A 176 28.76 13.64 14.04
N MET A 177 29.37 12.45 14.00
CA MET A 177 28.63 11.18 13.84
C MET A 177 27.73 10.87 15.05
N ARG A 178 28.19 11.13 16.28
CA ARG A 178 27.35 10.95 17.47
C ARG A 178 26.15 11.90 17.44
N SER A 179 26.37 13.16 17.08
CA SER A 179 25.31 14.17 16.96
C SER A 179 24.22 13.71 15.99
N SER A 180 24.61 13.29 14.78
CA SER A 180 23.65 12.85 13.75
C SER A 180 22.81 11.65 14.16
N LEU A 181 23.34 10.73 14.97
CA LEU A 181 22.58 9.59 15.49
C LEU A 181 21.60 9.95 16.62
N THR A 182 21.80 11.09 17.27
CA THR A 182 21.01 11.52 18.44
C THR A 182 20.03 12.66 18.15
N SER A 183 20.11 13.30 16.99
CA SER A 183 19.35 14.50 16.65
C SER A 183 17.95 14.23 16.04
N GLY A 184 17.50 12.97 16.00
CA GLY A 184 16.21 12.60 15.43
C GLY A 184 16.11 12.96 13.94
N PHE A 185 14.96 13.49 13.49
CA PHE A 185 14.76 13.87 12.07
C PHE A 185 15.48 15.16 11.64
N ASN A 186 16.08 15.90 12.58
CA ASN A 186 16.87 17.08 12.28
C ASN A 186 18.34 16.69 12.27
N ASN A 187 18.82 16.18 11.15
CA ASN A 187 20.21 15.79 10.99
C ASN A 187 21.12 17.01 11.25
N HIS A 188 21.95 16.91 12.27
CA HIS A 188 22.81 18.00 12.68
C HIS A 188 24.20 17.51 13.06
N VAL A 189 25.21 18.28 12.66
CA VAL A 189 26.60 18.09 13.07
C VAL A 189 27.04 19.29 13.93
N ILE A 190 27.93 19.04 14.90
CA ILE A 190 28.29 20.08 15.88
C ILE A 190 29.16 21.18 15.25
N ASP A 191 30.03 20.83 14.30
CA ASP A 191 30.97 21.75 13.68
C ASP A 191 31.36 21.33 12.24
N ALA A 192 32.23 22.11 11.60
CA ALA A 192 32.70 21.88 10.23
C ALA A 192 33.89 20.90 10.13
N GLN A 193 34.38 20.34 11.24
CA GLN A 193 35.58 19.50 11.24
C GLN A 193 35.31 18.17 10.52
N VAL A 194 36.30 17.71 9.76
CA VAL A 194 36.29 16.45 9.00
C VAL A 194 37.62 15.73 9.17
N ARG A 195 37.63 14.42 8.93
CA ARG A 195 38.83 13.57 8.98
C ARG A 195 39.28 13.21 7.57
N ASN A 196 40.57 13.41 7.29
CA ASN A 196 41.24 12.88 6.08
C ASN A 196 40.48 13.14 4.76
N LEU A 197 39.73 14.24 4.66
CA LEU A 197 38.95 14.56 3.46
C LEU A 197 39.88 15.16 2.41
N THR A 198 39.85 14.60 1.21
CA THR A 198 40.55 15.12 0.04
C THR A 198 39.57 15.64 -1.00
N GLN A 199 40.06 16.42 -1.97
CA GLN A 199 39.25 16.85 -3.11
C GLN A 199 38.75 15.65 -3.93
N ASN A 200 39.57 14.60 -4.04
CA ASN A 200 39.19 13.39 -4.78
C ASN A 200 38.00 12.68 -4.12
N ASP A 201 37.94 12.66 -2.79
CA ASP A 201 36.81 12.06 -2.06
C ASP A 201 35.50 12.83 -2.33
N MET A 202 35.56 14.17 -2.37
CA MET A 202 34.41 15.01 -2.73
C MET A 202 33.95 14.73 -4.17
N THR A 203 34.89 14.65 -5.13
CA THR A 203 34.57 14.30 -6.52
C THR A 203 33.94 12.91 -6.62
N GLN A 204 34.48 11.92 -5.90
CA GLN A 204 33.97 10.56 -5.91
C GLN A 204 32.56 10.50 -5.32
N LEU A 205 32.31 11.18 -4.20
CA LEU A 205 30.96 11.27 -3.63
C LEU A 205 29.99 11.95 -4.61
N SER A 206 30.42 13.02 -5.29
CA SER A 206 29.59 13.69 -6.28
C SER A 206 29.16 12.75 -7.41
N VAL A 207 30.07 11.90 -7.91
CA VAL A 207 29.72 10.89 -8.93
C VAL A 207 28.75 9.84 -8.38
N SER A 208 28.91 9.43 -7.11
CA SER A 208 27.98 8.51 -6.46
C SER A 208 26.58 9.12 -6.29
N LEU A 209 26.50 10.42 -5.98
CA LEU A 209 25.21 11.13 -5.83
C LEU A 209 24.40 11.17 -7.12
N GLU A 210 25.03 11.31 -8.29
CA GLU A 210 24.30 11.30 -9.57
C GLU A 210 23.49 10.00 -9.77
N ASN A 211 24.01 8.87 -9.27
CA ASN A 211 23.26 7.62 -9.31
C ASN A 211 22.07 7.64 -8.36
N ILE A 212 22.25 8.18 -7.16
CA ILE A 212 21.19 8.25 -6.13
C ILE A 212 20.06 9.16 -6.62
N GLU A 213 20.38 10.36 -7.10
CA GLU A 213 19.40 11.33 -7.60
C GLU A 213 18.60 10.77 -8.80
N ALA A 214 19.26 10.00 -9.68
CA ALA A 214 18.58 9.33 -10.78
C ALA A 214 17.51 8.35 -10.28
N TYR A 215 17.79 7.58 -9.21
CA TYR A 215 16.81 6.69 -8.60
C TYR A 215 15.68 7.44 -7.91
N ASP A 216 15.97 8.55 -7.20
CA ASP A 216 14.96 9.35 -6.50
C ASP A 216 13.93 9.97 -7.47
N LYS A 217 14.38 10.43 -8.65
CA LYS A 217 13.47 10.86 -9.73
C LYS A 217 12.59 9.71 -10.24
N ILE A 218 13.13 8.50 -10.32
CA ILE A 218 12.36 7.31 -10.70
C ILE A 218 11.35 6.96 -9.59
N PHE A 219 11.67 7.13 -8.30
CA PHE A 219 10.72 6.96 -7.20
C PHE A 219 9.56 7.93 -7.28
N ILE A 220 9.81 9.22 -7.50
CA ILE A 220 8.74 10.23 -7.69
C ILE A 220 7.76 9.79 -8.78
N THR A 221 8.31 9.33 -9.91
CA THR A 221 7.52 8.85 -11.05
C THR A 221 6.69 7.61 -10.68
N ASN A 222 7.30 6.62 -10.04
CA ASN A 222 6.62 5.38 -9.68
C ASN A 222 5.59 5.59 -8.56
N TYR A 223 5.87 6.42 -7.55
CA TYR A 223 4.87 6.77 -6.54
C TYR A 223 3.66 7.47 -7.15
N SER A 224 3.88 8.36 -8.12
CA SER A 224 2.80 9.03 -8.85
C SER A 224 1.95 8.03 -9.65
N LYS A 225 2.60 7.12 -10.37
CA LYS A 225 1.92 6.05 -11.12
C LYS A 225 1.12 5.13 -10.20
N THR A 226 1.72 4.64 -9.12
CA THR A 226 1.06 3.76 -8.14
C THR A 226 -0.13 4.46 -7.50
N LYS A 227 -0.02 5.76 -7.22
CA LYS A 227 -1.13 6.56 -6.70
C LYS A 227 -2.27 6.62 -7.70
N GLU A 228 -1.99 6.89 -8.98
CA GLU A 228 -3.00 6.90 -10.04
C GLU A 228 -3.67 5.52 -10.19
N THR A 229 -2.91 4.44 -10.10
CA THR A 229 -3.48 3.08 -10.07
C THR A 229 -4.39 2.85 -8.87
N ALA A 230 -4.00 3.32 -7.68
CA ALA A 230 -4.83 3.24 -6.47
C ALA A 230 -6.12 4.07 -6.59
N GLU A 231 -6.03 5.28 -7.16
CA GLU A 231 -7.19 6.15 -7.42
C GLU A 231 -8.15 5.50 -8.42
N ARG A 232 -7.65 4.92 -9.51
CA ARG A 232 -8.48 4.18 -10.48
C ARG A 232 -9.18 2.97 -9.86
N LEU A 233 -8.50 2.21 -9.00
CA LEU A 233 -9.13 1.11 -8.26
C LEU A 233 -10.20 1.63 -7.29
N MET A 234 -9.92 2.74 -6.59
CA MET A 234 -10.86 3.35 -5.65
C MET A 234 -12.12 3.86 -6.35
N ASP A 235 -11.98 4.53 -7.48
CA ASP A 235 -13.09 5.03 -8.30
C ASP A 235 -13.92 3.85 -8.83
N TYR A 236 -13.26 2.84 -9.39
CA TYR A 236 -13.93 1.62 -9.86
C TYR A 236 -14.76 0.94 -8.76
N VAL A 237 -14.18 0.73 -7.57
CA VAL A 237 -14.87 0.09 -6.44
C VAL A 237 -16.03 0.95 -5.94
N THR A 238 -15.85 2.28 -5.93
CA THR A 238 -16.90 3.21 -5.49
C THR A 238 -18.11 3.17 -6.42
N ASP A 239 -17.87 3.10 -7.73
CA ASP A 239 -18.93 3.10 -8.75
C ASP A 239 -19.60 1.74 -8.91
N GLU A 240 -18.82 0.65 -9.04
CA GLU A 240 -19.34 -0.72 -9.25
C GLU A 240 -20.20 -1.20 -8.07
N PHE A 241 -19.85 -0.82 -6.85
CA PHE A 241 -20.51 -1.29 -5.63
C PHE A 241 -21.44 -0.25 -4.98
N ASP A 242 -21.79 0.83 -5.70
CA ASP A 242 -22.77 1.84 -5.30
C ASP A 242 -22.47 2.54 -3.94
N LEU A 243 -21.18 2.76 -3.63
CA LEU A 243 -20.76 3.22 -2.30
C LEU A 243 -21.04 4.70 -2.00
N GLN A 244 -21.42 5.50 -3.01
CA GLN A 244 -21.67 6.95 -2.84
C GLN A 244 -23.00 7.30 -2.14
N LYS A 245 -23.90 6.33 -1.92
CA LYS A 245 -25.28 6.59 -1.45
C LYS A 245 -25.47 6.66 0.07
N LYS A 246 -24.41 6.67 0.89
CA LYS A 246 -24.51 6.58 2.37
C LYS A 246 -23.88 7.74 3.16
N GLN A 247 -23.78 8.94 2.58
CA GLN A 247 -23.45 10.16 3.35
C GLN A 247 -24.66 11.07 3.52
#